data_AF-A0A7J3T3Q0-F1
#
_entry.id   AF-A0A7J3T3Q0-F1
#
_cell.length_a   1.000
_cell.length_b   1.000
_cell.length_c   1.000
_cell.angle_alpha   90.00
_cell.angle_beta   90.00
_cell.angle_gamma   90.00
#
_symmetry.space_group_name_H-M   'P 1'
#
loop_
_entity.id
_entity.type
_entity.pdbx_description
1 polymer ?
#
loop_
_entity_poly.entity_id
_entity_poly.type
_entity_poly.pdbx_seq_one_letter_code
_entity_poly.pdbx_strand_id
1 'polypeptide(L)'
;MERFPAEEYSLPFFKQTGYVRKLCPKCKEYYWTQNPAQETCGEATSEGCSYYTFIGKPATGRSYSLQEMREAFLSFFEKHGHARIKPYPVVARWRDDIYLTHASIIDFQPYVTEGITPPPANPLVIAQPCIRMVDIANTGPTFGRHFTIFEMGGAHAFNYPDKEVYWKDQTVRYHHDWVT
;
A
#
# COMPACT_ATOMS: atom_id res chain seq x y z
N MET A 1 1.38 -20.49 9.85
CA MET A 1 1.05 -19.07 9.66
C MET A 1 0.20 -18.65 10.85
N GLU A 2 0.72 -17.77 11.70
CA GLU A 2 -0.06 -17.26 12.83
C GLU A 2 -1.30 -16.53 12.29
N ARG A 3 -2.46 -16.80 12.89
CA ARG A 3 -3.72 -16.11 12.56
C ARG A 3 -4.07 -15.23 13.74
N PHE A 4 -4.03 -13.92 13.52
CA PHE A 4 -4.50 -12.95 14.51
C PHE A 4 -6.03 -13.02 14.64
N PRO A 5 -6.57 -12.74 15.84
CA PRO A 5 -8.00 -12.74 16.08
C PRO A 5 -8.68 -11.58 15.32
N ALA A 6 -10.00 -11.65 15.10
CA ALA A 6 -10.72 -10.69 14.24
C ALA A 6 -10.64 -9.25 14.76
N GLU A 7 -10.49 -9.10 16.08
CA GLU A 7 -10.36 -7.87 16.83
C GLU A 7 -9.12 -7.07 16.41
N GLU A 8 -8.02 -7.75 16.06
CA GLU A 8 -6.78 -7.12 15.58
C GLU A 8 -6.94 -6.40 14.23
N TYR A 9 -7.98 -6.76 13.47
CA TYR A 9 -8.34 -6.16 12.20
C TYR A 9 -9.52 -5.18 12.33
N SER A 10 -10.14 -5.08 13.51
CA SER A 10 -11.34 -4.28 13.77
C SER A 10 -10.97 -2.88 14.27
N LEU A 11 -10.58 -2.02 13.32
CA LEU A 11 -10.09 -0.67 13.63
C LEU A 11 -11.23 0.29 14.04
N PRO A 12 -10.98 1.24 14.97
CA PRO A 12 -11.92 2.31 15.30
C PRO A 12 -12.50 3.03 14.08
N PHE A 13 -11.66 3.30 13.07
CA PHE A 13 -12.05 3.92 11.81
C PHE A 13 -13.20 3.17 11.13
N PHE A 14 -13.14 1.85 11.03
CA PHE A 14 -14.17 1.04 10.38
C PHE A 14 -15.52 1.16 11.09
N LYS A 15 -15.52 1.20 12.42
CA LYS A 15 -16.73 1.37 13.23
C LYS A 15 -17.34 2.75 13.06
N GLN A 16 -16.51 3.79 12.98
CA GLN A 16 -16.95 5.18 12.82
C GLN A 16 -17.50 5.49 11.43
N THR A 17 -16.97 4.83 10.39
CA THR A 17 -17.30 5.11 8.98
C THR A 17 -18.24 4.08 8.35
N GLY A 18 -18.79 3.17 9.15
CA GLY A 18 -19.82 2.22 8.71
C GLY A 18 -19.29 1.07 7.84
N TYR A 19 -18.01 0.73 7.95
CA TYR A 19 -17.49 -0.48 7.30
C TYR A 19 -17.98 -1.72 8.04
N VAL A 20 -18.39 -2.73 7.26
CA VAL A 20 -18.76 -4.05 7.75
C VAL A 20 -17.75 -5.09 7.28
N ARG A 21 -17.37 -6.00 8.18
CA ARG A 21 -16.51 -7.15 7.86
C ARG A 21 -17.36 -8.29 7.31
N LYS A 22 -17.02 -8.80 6.14
CA LYS A 22 -17.72 -9.90 5.47
C LYS A 22 -16.75 -10.99 5.05
N LEU A 23 -17.25 -12.22 4.91
CA LEU A 23 -16.51 -13.36 4.37
C LEU A 23 -16.90 -13.53 2.90
N CYS A 24 -15.93 -13.47 1.98
CA CYS A 24 -16.20 -13.64 0.57
C CYS A 24 -16.65 -15.08 0.27
N PRO A 25 -17.81 -15.30 -0.39
CA PRO A 25 -18.30 -16.64 -0.66
C PRO A 25 -17.45 -17.41 -1.67
N LYS A 26 -16.65 -16.72 -2.50
CA LYS A 26 -15.78 -17.34 -3.52
C LYS A 26 -14.39 -17.69 -2.96
N CYS A 27 -13.54 -16.69 -2.72
CA CYS A 27 -12.16 -16.91 -2.26
C CYS A 27 -12.03 -17.25 -0.77
N LYS A 28 -13.11 -17.16 0.03
CA LYS A 28 -13.11 -17.42 1.48
C LYS A 28 -12.21 -16.48 2.30
N GLU A 29 -11.83 -15.33 1.75
CA GLU A 29 -11.12 -14.28 2.48
C GLU A 29 -12.08 -13.28 3.12
N TYR A 30 -11.65 -12.72 4.26
CA TYR A 30 -12.38 -11.64 4.92
C TYR A 30 -12.04 -10.29 4.26
N TYR A 31 -13.05 -9.44 4.10
CA TYR A 31 -12.89 -8.09 3.56
C TYR A 31 -13.78 -7.10 4.31
N TRP A 32 -13.48 -5.81 4.14
CA TRP A 32 -14.24 -4.70 4.71
C TRP A 32 -14.90 -3.90 3.58
N THR A 33 -16.16 -3.51 3.76
CA THR A 33 -16.89 -2.69 2.77
C THR A 33 -17.85 -1.73 3.45
N GLN A 34 -18.06 -0.54 2.88
CA GLN A 34 -19.14 0.37 3.25
C GLN A 34 -20.45 0.08 2.49
N ASN A 35 -20.42 -0.82 1.49
CA ASN A 35 -21.60 -1.22 0.74
C ASN A 35 -22.18 -2.51 1.35
N PRO A 36 -23.29 -2.46 2.11
CA PRO A 36 -23.84 -3.66 2.76
C PRO A 36 -24.28 -4.73 1.74
N ALA A 37 -24.68 -4.31 0.54
CA ALA A 37 -25.14 -5.19 -0.54
C ALA A 37 -23.99 -5.85 -1.32
N GLN A 38 -22.73 -5.44 -1.12
CA GLN A 38 -21.59 -6.06 -1.80
C GLN A 38 -21.39 -7.50 -1.29
N GLU A 39 -21.47 -8.50 -2.15
CA GLU A 39 -21.38 -9.92 -1.75
C GLU A 39 -19.94 -10.45 -1.73
N THR A 40 -19.11 -10.05 -2.69
CA THR A 40 -17.73 -10.52 -2.87
C THR A 40 -16.69 -9.49 -2.45
N CYS A 41 -15.43 -9.89 -2.24
CA CYS A 41 -14.36 -8.98 -1.81
C CYS A 41 -13.96 -7.92 -2.85
N GLY A 42 -14.43 -8.02 -4.10
CA GLY A 42 -14.07 -7.07 -5.16
C GLY A 42 -12.75 -7.36 -5.88
N GLU A 43 -12.02 -8.40 -5.46
CA GLU A 43 -10.72 -8.75 -6.05
C GLU A 43 -10.85 -9.44 -7.42
N ALA A 44 -10.07 -8.98 -8.40
CA ALA A 44 -10.03 -9.53 -9.75
C ALA A 44 -8.96 -10.63 -9.87
N THR A 45 -9.15 -11.73 -9.13
CA THR A 45 -8.27 -12.92 -9.14
C THR A 45 -8.86 -14.06 -9.96
N SER A 46 -8.11 -15.16 -10.08
CA SER A 46 -8.59 -16.42 -10.68
C SER A 46 -9.83 -17.01 -9.99
N GLU A 47 -10.07 -16.65 -8.72
CA GLU A 47 -11.27 -17.04 -7.96
C GLU A 47 -12.55 -16.36 -8.48
N GLY A 48 -12.42 -15.36 -9.36
CA GLY A 48 -13.55 -14.68 -9.99
C GLY A 48 -14.41 -13.88 -9.02
N CYS A 49 -13.82 -13.30 -7.97
CA CYS A 49 -14.55 -12.47 -7.00
C CYS A 49 -15.08 -11.17 -7.61
N SER A 50 -14.39 -10.63 -8.61
CA SER A 50 -14.80 -9.46 -9.38
C SER A 50 -14.10 -9.44 -10.75
N TYR A 51 -14.47 -8.45 -11.57
CA TYR A 51 -13.80 -8.10 -12.82
C TYR A 51 -13.46 -6.62 -12.83
N TYR A 52 -12.59 -6.17 -13.74
CA TYR A 52 -12.29 -4.75 -13.87
C TYR A 52 -13.50 -3.97 -14.37
N THR A 53 -14.00 -3.07 -13.53
CA THR A 53 -15.13 -2.19 -13.83
C THR A 53 -14.71 -0.82 -14.33
N PHE A 54 -13.42 -0.49 -14.21
CA PHE A 54 -12.89 0.85 -14.53
C PHE A 54 -12.45 1.02 -16.00
N ILE A 55 -12.38 -0.07 -16.77
CA ILE A 55 -12.03 -0.01 -18.20
C ILE A 55 -13.19 0.65 -18.96
N GLY A 56 -12.94 1.81 -19.57
CA GLY A 56 -13.97 2.64 -20.21
C GLY A 56 -14.84 3.45 -19.24
N LYS A 57 -14.63 3.28 -17.92
CA LYS A 57 -15.33 4.02 -16.86
C LYS A 57 -14.34 4.41 -15.75
N PRO A 58 -13.51 5.45 -15.95
CA PRO A 58 -12.47 5.82 -15.00
C PRO A 58 -13.00 5.98 -13.57
N ALA A 59 -12.25 5.48 -12.58
CA ALA A 59 -12.63 5.56 -11.17
C ALA A 59 -12.37 6.95 -10.57
N THR A 60 -11.47 7.74 -11.19
CA THR A 60 -11.09 9.08 -10.75
C THR A 60 -11.91 10.14 -11.49
N GLY A 61 -12.15 11.29 -10.85
CA GLY A 61 -12.87 12.43 -11.46
C GLY A 61 -12.13 13.09 -12.62
N ARG A 62 -10.84 12.80 -12.80
CA ARG A 62 -10.02 13.24 -13.94
C ARG A 62 -8.93 12.21 -14.25
N SER A 63 -8.34 12.31 -15.43
CA SER A 63 -7.13 11.56 -15.79
C SER A 63 -5.88 12.20 -15.16
N TYR A 64 -4.90 11.36 -14.81
CA TYR A 64 -3.60 11.76 -14.28
C TYR A 64 -2.50 11.15 -15.15
N SER A 65 -1.48 11.95 -15.47
CA SER A 65 -0.18 11.43 -15.87
C SER A 65 0.56 10.81 -14.67
N LEU A 66 1.60 10.03 -14.95
CA LEU A 66 2.45 9.44 -13.90
C LEU A 66 3.04 10.53 -12.98
N GLN A 67 3.50 11.63 -13.56
CA GLN A 67 4.09 12.74 -12.79
C GLN A 67 3.04 13.43 -11.91
N GLU A 68 1.83 13.66 -12.42
CA GLU A 68 0.75 14.27 -11.63
C GLU A 68 0.30 13.36 -10.49
N MET A 69 0.14 12.05 -10.74
CA MET A 69 -0.25 11.11 -9.69
C MET A 69 0.85 11.01 -8.60
N ARG A 70 2.12 10.96 -9.02
CA ARG A 70 3.26 10.99 -8.10
C ARG A 70 3.23 12.24 -7.24
N GLU A 71 3.06 13.41 -7.84
CA GLU A 71 3.05 14.66 -7.10
C GLU A 71 1.85 14.75 -6.17
N ALA A 72 0.66 14.33 -6.62
CA ALA A 72 -0.53 14.35 -5.80
C ALA A 72 -0.39 13.45 -4.55
N PHE A 73 0.18 12.23 -4.70
CA PHE A 73 0.44 11.33 -3.58
C PHE A 73 1.46 11.92 -2.58
N LEU A 74 2.59 12.43 -3.08
CA LEU A 74 3.63 13.00 -2.24
C LEU A 74 3.14 14.26 -1.51
N SER A 75 2.47 15.17 -2.23
CA SER A 75 1.89 16.39 -1.68
C SER A 75 0.81 16.10 -0.62
N PHE A 76 0.00 15.04 -0.77
CA PHE A 76 -1.00 14.66 0.22
C PHE A 76 -0.35 14.32 1.55
N PHE A 77 0.63 13.42 1.57
CA PHE A 77 1.30 13.01 2.81
C PHE A 77 2.19 14.12 3.38
N GLU A 78 2.81 14.95 2.53
CA GLU A 78 3.57 16.12 2.98
C GLU A 78 2.71 17.10 3.78
N LYS A 79 1.48 17.38 3.32
CA LYS A 79 0.51 18.19 4.07
C LYS A 79 0.08 17.57 5.41
N HIS A 80 0.21 16.25 5.53
CA HIS A 80 -0.08 15.49 6.75
C HIS A 80 1.15 15.26 7.65
N GLY A 81 2.24 15.98 7.39
CA GLY A 81 3.42 15.99 8.25
C GLY A 81 4.46 14.92 7.92
N HIS A 82 4.31 14.17 6.82
CA HIS A 82 5.34 13.26 6.34
C HIS A 82 6.43 14.02 5.61
N ALA A 83 7.68 13.79 5.95
CA ALA A 83 8.77 14.39 5.17
C ALA A 83 8.93 13.66 3.83
N ARG A 84 9.04 14.42 2.74
CA ARG A 84 9.28 13.87 1.40
C ARG A 84 10.73 13.41 1.24
N ILE A 85 10.92 12.14 0.89
CA ILE A 85 12.24 11.54 0.68
C ILE A 85 12.47 11.27 -0.81
N LYS A 86 13.71 11.47 -1.27
CA LYS A 86 14.12 11.13 -2.63
C LYS A 86 14.19 9.61 -2.81
N PRO A 87 13.82 9.07 -3.98
CA PRO A 87 13.93 7.64 -4.25
C PRO A 87 15.38 7.15 -4.15
N TYR A 88 15.52 5.94 -3.65
CA TYR A 88 16.76 5.17 -3.62
C TYR A 88 16.99 4.50 -4.99
N PRO A 89 18.23 4.10 -5.31
CA PRO A 89 18.48 3.37 -6.54
C PRO A 89 17.80 2.00 -6.52
N VAL A 90 17.43 1.50 -7.70
CA VAL A 90 16.81 0.16 -7.85
C VAL A 90 17.75 -0.99 -7.49
N VAL A 91 19.06 -0.72 -7.42
CA VAL A 91 20.07 -1.66 -6.95
C VAL A 91 20.28 -1.42 -5.45
N ALA A 92 20.07 -2.46 -4.64
CA ALA A 92 20.09 -2.38 -3.18
C ALA A 92 21.53 -2.35 -2.64
N ARG A 93 22.24 -1.24 -2.84
CA ARG A 93 23.67 -1.09 -2.50
C ARG A 93 23.98 -1.11 -0.99
N TRP A 94 22.96 -0.89 -0.15
CA TRP A 94 23.09 -0.76 1.30
C TRP A 94 22.91 -2.09 2.05
N ARG A 95 22.65 -3.18 1.35
CA ARG A 95 22.40 -4.52 1.92
C ARG A 95 22.99 -5.61 1.02
N ASP A 96 23.14 -6.80 1.54
CA ASP A 96 23.83 -7.94 0.90
C ASP A 96 22.95 -9.19 0.70
N ASP A 97 21.72 -9.17 1.20
CA ASP A 97 20.77 -10.28 1.16
C ASP A 97 19.83 -10.25 -0.07
N ILE A 98 19.66 -9.09 -0.70
CA ILE A 98 18.90 -8.92 -1.96
C ILE A 98 19.61 -7.98 -2.93
N TYR A 99 19.41 -8.21 -4.23
CA TYR A 99 20.05 -7.38 -5.27
C TYR A 99 19.25 -6.13 -5.65
N LEU A 100 17.92 -6.23 -5.68
CA LEU A 100 17.04 -5.20 -6.24
C LEU A 100 15.96 -4.76 -5.25
N THR A 101 15.67 -3.46 -5.26
CA THR A 101 14.55 -2.86 -4.51
C THR A 101 13.24 -3.30 -5.12
N HIS A 102 12.41 -4.03 -4.38
CA HIS A 102 11.11 -4.55 -4.85
C HIS A 102 9.90 -4.04 -4.03
N ALA A 103 10.17 -3.21 -3.03
CA ALA A 103 9.21 -2.51 -2.18
C ALA A 103 9.89 -1.28 -1.56
N SER A 104 9.13 -0.23 -1.23
CA SER A 104 9.70 0.99 -0.63
C SER A 104 10.27 0.79 0.78
N ILE A 105 9.82 -0.22 1.54
CA ILE A 105 10.35 -0.51 2.88
C ILE A 105 11.80 -1.02 2.85
N ILE A 106 12.24 -1.57 1.71
CA ILE A 106 13.58 -2.14 1.53
C ILE A 106 14.68 -1.10 1.66
N ASP A 107 14.37 0.15 1.32
CA ASP A 107 15.27 1.31 1.44
C ASP A 107 15.73 1.54 2.89
N PHE A 108 14.95 1.04 3.85
CA PHE A 108 15.16 1.22 5.28
C PHE A 108 15.59 -0.08 5.99
N GLN A 109 15.55 -1.20 5.29
CA GLN A 109 15.95 -2.50 5.85
C GLN A 109 17.44 -2.80 5.64
N PRO A 110 18.08 -3.54 6.56
CA PRO A 110 17.53 -3.95 7.86
C PRO A 110 17.69 -2.86 8.94
N TYR A 111 18.67 -1.97 8.78
CA TYR A 111 19.18 -1.12 9.86
C TYR A 111 18.14 -0.20 10.52
N VAL A 112 17.22 0.40 9.76
CA VAL A 112 16.19 1.26 10.34
C VAL A 112 15.09 0.43 10.99
N THR A 113 14.65 -0.63 10.32
CA THR A 113 13.59 -1.51 10.82
C THR A 113 13.99 -2.28 12.07
N GLU A 114 15.27 -2.56 12.25
CA GLU A 114 15.84 -3.16 13.48
C GLU A 114 16.18 -2.12 14.56
N GLY A 115 16.03 -0.82 14.26
CA GLY A 115 16.35 0.27 15.18
C GLY A 115 17.84 0.55 15.37
N ILE A 116 18.71 -0.02 14.54
CA ILE A 116 20.17 0.22 14.54
C ILE A 116 20.49 1.65 14.09
N THR A 117 19.71 2.20 13.16
CA THR A 117 19.91 3.56 12.62
C THR A 117 18.56 4.29 12.53
N PRO A 118 18.49 5.60 12.84
CA PRO A 118 17.25 6.34 12.69
C PRO A 118 16.80 6.43 11.22
N PRO A 119 15.48 6.50 10.93
CA PRO A 119 15.00 6.81 9.59
C PRO A 119 15.41 8.23 9.18
N PRO A 120 15.50 8.54 7.87
CA PRO A 120 15.86 9.88 7.41
C PRO A 120 14.83 10.95 7.81
N ALA A 121 13.58 10.55 8.05
CA ALA A 121 12.55 11.34 8.71
C ALA A 121 11.47 10.42 9.31
N ASN A 122 10.62 10.92 10.20
CA ASN A 122 9.57 10.10 10.80
C ASN A 122 8.35 10.95 11.21
N PRO A 123 7.20 10.83 10.53
CA PRO A 123 6.94 9.92 9.41
C PRO A 123 7.54 10.44 8.09
N LEU A 124 7.61 9.58 7.07
CA LEU A 124 8.18 9.91 5.76
C LEU A 124 7.29 9.44 4.61
N VAL A 125 7.40 10.09 3.45
CA VAL A 125 6.73 9.70 2.21
C VAL A 125 7.72 9.63 1.05
N ILE A 126 7.61 8.58 0.22
CA ILE A 126 8.48 8.30 -0.92
C ILE A 126 7.68 7.71 -2.08
N ALA A 127 8.13 7.95 -3.32
CA ALA A 127 7.69 7.23 -4.51
C ALA A 127 8.89 6.46 -5.07
N GLN A 128 9.01 5.20 -4.69
CA GLN A 128 10.21 4.39 -4.91
C GLN A 128 10.07 3.54 -6.18
N PRO A 129 10.96 3.69 -7.19
CA PRO A 129 11.07 2.74 -8.27
C PRO A 129 11.47 1.35 -7.76
N CYS A 130 10.68 0.34 -8.12
CA CYS A 130 10.81 -1.03 -7.68
C CYS A 130 10.90 -1.97 -8.88
N ILE A 131 11.68 -3.04 -8.75
CA ILE A 131 11.77 -4.13 -9.72
C ILE A 131 11.30 -5.44 -9.07
N ARG A 132 10.32 -6.11 -9.69
CA ARG A 132 9.86 -7.46 -9.29
C ARG A 132 10.02 -8.43 -10.44
N MET A 133 10.96 -9.36 -10.30
CA MET A 133 11.20 -10.40 -11.30
C MET A 133 10.30 -11.62 -11.13
N VAL A 134 9.70 -11.80 -9.94
CA VAL A 134 8.79 -12.92 -9.65
C VAL A 134 7.51 -12.88 -10.49
N ASP A 135 7.10 -11.68 -10.91
CA ASP A 135 5.88 -11.45 -11.68
C ASP A 135 6.13 -11.40 -13.21
N ILE A 136 7.33 -11.79 -13.66
CA ILE A 136 7.72 -11.65 -15.08
C ILE A 136 6.78 -12.44 -16.01
N ALA A 137 6.39 -13.66 -15.65
CA ALA A 137 5.47 -14.48 -16.42
C ALA A 137 4.05 -13.87 -16.51
N ASN A 138 3.70 -13.02 -15.54
CA ASN A 138 2.41 -12.34 -15.47
C ASN A 138 2.41 -10.98 -16.20
N THR A 139 3.59 -10.46 -16.57
CA THR A 139 3.76 -9.16 -17.23
C THR A 139 3.27 -9.23 -18.67
N GLY A 140 2.13 -8.58 -18.96
CA GLY A 140 1.41 -8.67 -20.24
C GLY A 140 0.12 -9.50 -20.14
N PRO A 141 0.21 -10.83 -19.89
CA PRO A 141 -0.95 -11.74 -19.90
C PRO A 141 -2.09 -11.39 -18.93
N THR A 142 -1.80 -10.64 -17.89
CA THR A 142 -2.78 -10.30 -16.83
C THR A 142 -3.54 -9.00 -17.09
N PHE A 143 -3.82 -8.68 -18.36
CA PHE A 143 -4.48 -7.43 -18.76
C PHE A 143 -3.72 -6.18 -18.26
N GLY A 144 -2.38 -6.23 -18.29
CA GLY A 144 -1.53 -5.07 -18.03
C GLY A 144 -1.44 -4.61 -16.56
N ARG A 145 -1.92 -5.38 -15.57
CA ARG A 145 -1.75 -5.01 -14.15
C ARG A 145 -0.38 -5.32 -13.55
N HIS A 146 0.36 -6.28 -14.11
CA HIS A 146 1.70 -6.63 -13.64
C HIS A 146 2.77 -5.96 -14.51
N PHE A 147 3.77 -5.42 -13.83
CA PHE A 147 4.96 -4.81 -14.43
C PHE A 147 6.21 -5.38 -13.77
N THR A 148 7.29 -5.49 -14.53
CA THR A 148 8.61 -5.81 -13.96
C THR A 148 9.20 -4.60 -13.23
N ILE A 149 8.94 -3.38 -13.71
CA ILE A 149 9.33 -2.12 -13.08
C ILE A 149 8.11 -1.22 -12.84
N PHE A 150 7.99 -0.68 -11.63
CA PHE A 150 6.88 0.21 -11.24
C PHE A 150 7.32 1.15 -10.12
N GLU A 151 6.56 2.21 -9.86
CA GLU A 151 6.78 3.08 -8.71
C GLU A 151 5.83 2.70 -7.57
N MET A 152 6.39 2.40 -6.41
CA MET A 152 5.65 2.13 -5.18
C MET A 152 5.64 3.38 -4.30
N GLY A 153 4.46 3.96 -4.11
CA GLY A 153 4.24 4.94 -3.05
C GLY A 153 4.39 4.30 -1.68
N GLY A 154 5.17 4.92 -0.79
CA GLY A 154 5.36 4.46 0.59
C GLY A 154 5.22 5.63 1.56
N ALA A 155 4.22 5.56 2.44
CA ALA A 155 4.09 6.45 3.60
C ALA A 155 4.45 5.65 4.87
N HIS A 156 5.66 5.84 5.38
CA HIS A 156 6.24 5.03 6.44
C HIS A 156 6.28 5.79 7.77
N ALA A 157 5.92 5.10 8.84
CA ALA A 157 6.09 5.54 10.21
C ALA A 157 6.81 4.45 11.00
N PHE A 158 7.91 4.82 11.66
CA PHE A 158 8.73 3.90 12.43
C PHE A 158 8.47 4.12 13.92
N ASN A 159 7.81 3.17 14.56
CA ASN A 159 7.47 3.25 15.97
C ASN A 159 8.48 2.49 16.82
N TYR A 160 8.86 3.07 17.96
CA TYR A 160 9.74 2.50 18.98
C TYR A 160 8.96 2.36 20.29
N PRO A 161 9.40 1.53 21.25
CA PRO A 161 8.69 1.34 22.53
C PRO A 161 8.42 2.64 23.30
N ASP A 162 9.24 3.66 23.12
CA ASP A 162 9.16 4.98 23.75
C ASP A 162 8.56 6.07 22.85
N LYS A 163 8.34 5.78 21.56
CA LYS A 163 7.87 6.77 20.58
C LYS A 163 6.99 6.14 19.51
N GLU A 164 5.69 6.41 19.59
CA GLU A 164 4.73 6.11 18.54
C GLU A 164 4.43 7.36 17.71
N VAL A 165 4.49 7.23 16.39
CA VAL A 165 4.11 8.27 15.42
C VAL A 165 2.65 8.10 15.03
N TYR A 166 2.31 6.95 14.45
CA TYR A 166 0.94 6.49 14.26
C TYR A 166 0.91 4.98 13.96
N TRP A 167 -0.26 4.36 14.07
CA TRP A 167 -0.44 2.91 13.86
C TRP A 167 -1.57 2.58 12.87
N LYS A 168 -2.07 1.34 12.93
CA LYS A 168 -3.04 0.75 11.99
C LYS A 168 -4.23 1.67 11.68
N ASP A 169 -4.87 2.26 12.71
CA ASP A 169 -6.08 3.09 12.54
C ASP A 169 -5.81 4.32 11.67
N GLN A 170 -4.75 5.06 11.99
CA GLN A 170 -4.39 6.26 11.25
C GLN A 170 -3.87 5.95 9.84
N THR A 171 -3.16 4.83 9.65
CA THR A 171 -2.74 4.37 8.32
C THR A 171 -3.96 4.18 7.41
N VAL A 172 -5.02 3.55 7.91
CA VAL A 172 -6.26 3.34 7.13
C VAL A 172 -7.00 4.65 6.91
N ARG A 173 -7.01 5.56 7.89
CA ARG A 173 -7.58 6.92 7.73
C ARG A 173 -6.91 7.69 6.60
N TYR A 174 -5.57 7.73 6.58
CA TYR A 174 -4.83 8.38 5.50
C TYR A 174 -5.14 7.75 4.14
N HIS A 175 -5.20 6.42 4.07
CA HIS A 175 -5.57 5.75 2.84
C HIS A 175 -6.98 6.14 2.38
N HIS A 176 -7.97 6.15 3.29
CA HIS A 176 -9.34 6.53 2.94
C HIS A 176 -9.43 7.97 2.46
N ASP A 177 -8.86 8.91 3.22
CA ASP A 177 -8.85 10.33 2.88
C ASP A 177 -8.10 10.64 1.57
N TRP A 178 -7.07 9.86 1.25
CA TRP A 178 -6.36 9.99 -0.02
C TRP A 178 -7.20 9.58 -1.23
N VAL A 179 -8.06 8.55 -1.09
CA VAL A 179 -8.81 7.98 -2.21
C VAL A 179 -10.21 8.57 -2.40
N THR A 180 -10.73 9.34 -1.44
CA THR A 180 -12.06 9.97 -1.47
C THR A 180 -11.98 11.47 -1.75
#